data_AF-A0A6B0XM48-F1
#
_entry.id   AF-A0A6B0XM48-F1
#
_cell.length_a   1.000
_cell.length_b   1.000
_cell.length_c   1.000
_cell.angle_alpha   90.00
_cell.angle_beta   90.00
_cell.angle_gamma   90.00
#
_symmetry.space_group_name_H-M   'P 1'
#
loop_
_entity.id
_entity.type
_entity.pdbx_description
1 polymer ?
#
loop_
_entity_poly.entity_id
_entity_poly.type
_entity_poly.pdbx_seq_one_letter_code
_entity_poly.pdbx_strand_id
1 'polypeptide(L)'
;MLLRASSQAAGEEVDLSAAVEDAADGGVEDGAVLTAFAEAVVRATDDLDKARARALETLGPAKFVEAAATVGIFNGLVRVADSTGIPSDAMMLERTADVRGELGFNRWAGAKSSGVAEAPA
;
A
#
# COMPACT_ATOMS: atom_id res chain seq x y z
N MET A 1 6.33 4.20 -2.99
CA MET A 1 7.38 5.23 -3.08
C MET A 1 8.59 4.90 -2.21
N LEU A 2 8.40 4.73 -0.90
CA LEU A 2 9.50 4.30 -0.02
C LEU A 2 10.00 2.89 -0.36
N LEU A 3 9.11 1.97 -0.74
CA LEU A 3 9.52 0.63 -1.19
C LEU A 3 10.51 0.69 -2.36
N ARG A 4 10.19 1.43 -3.44
CA ARG A 4 11.13 1.67 -4.55
C ARG A 4 12.47 2.21 -4.09
N ALA A 5 12.46 3.27 -3.28
CA ALA A 5 13.70 3.90 -2.81
C ALA A 5 14.53 2.92 -1.95
N SER A 6 13.86 2.09 -1.14
CA SER A 6 14.49 1.04 -0.35
C SER A 6 15.11 -0.04 -1.24
N SER A 7 14.36 -0.55 -2.23
CA SER A 7 14.84 -1.60 -3.14
C SER A 7 16.01 -1.10 -3.99
N GLN A 8 15.96 0.13 -4.50
CA GLN A 8 17.10 0.76 -5.19
C GLN A 8 18.35 0.86 -4.30
N ALA A 9 18.17 1.20 -3.02
CA ALA A 9 19.29 1.28 -2.07
C ALA A 9 19.85 -0.11 -1.71
N ALA A 10 19.00 -1.14 -1.71
CA ALA A 10 19.39 -2.53 -1.47
C ALA A 10 19.95 -3.24 -2.72
N GLY A 11 19.79 -2.65 -3.91
CA GLY A 11 20.12 -3.31 -5.18
C GLY A 11 19.12 -4.41 -5.57
N GLU A 12 17.89 -4.31 -5.06
CA GLU A 12 16.79 -5.22 -5.31
C GLU A 12 15.84 -4.65 -6.37
N GLU A 13 15.28 -5.54 -7.19
CA GLU A 13 14.25 -5.20 -8.16
C GLU A 13 12.90 -5.65 -7.62
N VAL A 14 11.94 -4.72 -7.55
CA VAL A 14 10.59 -4.97 -7.04
C VAL A 14 9.57 -4.52 -8.07
N ASP A 15 8.50 -5.29 -8.19
CA ASP A 15 7.34 -4.93 -8.99
C ASP A 15 6.32 -4.18 -8.13
N LEU A 16 6.09 -2.93 -8.49
CA LEU A 16 5.23 -2.03 -7.73
C LEU A 16 3.79 -2.05 -8.25
N SER A 17 3.52 -2.69 -9.40
CA SER A 17 2.15 -2.93 -9.86
C SER A 17 1.43 -3.91 -8.93
N ALA A 18 2.18 -4.80 -8.26
CA ALA A 18 1.67 -5.74 -7.25
C ALA A 18 0.94 -5.07 -6.07
N ALA A 19 1.14 -3.76 -5.84
CA ALA A 19 0.41 -3.00 -4.83
C ALA A 19 -0.99 -2.56 -5.29
N VAL A 20 -1.33 -2.75 -6.56
CA VAL A 20 -2.56 -2.29 -7.22
C VAL A 20 -3.29 -3.44 -7.91
N GLU A 21 -2.53 -4.42 -8.40
CA GLU A 21 -3.00 -5.64 -9.05
C GLU A 21 -3.13 -6.77 -8.01
N ASP A 22 -3.99 -7.75 -8.29
CA ASP A 22 -4.33 -8.82 -7.33
C ASP A 22 -3.08 -9.60 -6.84
N ALA A 23 -2.80 -9.47 -5.53
CA ALA A 23 -1.99 -10.31 -4.66
C ALA A 23 -0.74 -11.00 -5.26
N ALA A 24 0.04 -10.29 -6.07
CA ALA A 24 1.40 -10.71 -6.43
C ALA A 24 2.38 -10.43 -5.28
N ASP A 25 3.50 -11.18 -5.21
CA ASP A 25 4.53 -10.95 -4.18
C ASP A 25 5.39 -9.71 -4.43
N GLY A 26 5.37 -9.15 -5.65
CA GLY A 26 6.09 -7.93 -6.01
C GLY A 26 7.61 -8.06 -5.90
N GLY A 27 8.15 -9.29 -5.83
CA GLY A 27 9.57 -9.53 -5.55
C GLY A 27 9.97 -9.31 -4.09
N VAL A 28 9.02 -9.19 -3.16
CA VAL A 28 9.27 -9.01 -1.72
C VAL A 28 9.08 -10.33 -0.99
N GLU A 29 9.99 -10.65 -0.05
CA GLU A 29 9.84 -11.80 0.85
C GLU A 29 8.47 -11.75 1.54
N ASP A 30 7.74 -12.86 1.50
CA ASP A 30 6.39 -12.98 2.03
C ASP A 30 5.35 -11.99 1.43
N GLY A 31 5.66 -11.32 0.31
CA GLY A 31 4.86 -10.23 -0.25
C GLY A 31 3.41 -10.62 -0.52
N ALA A 32 3.17 -11.80 -1.12
CA ALA A 32 1.82 -12.23 -1.45
C ALA A 32 0.93 -12.41 -0.20
N VAL A 33 1.47 -12.98 0.88
CA VAL A 33 0.71 -13.15 2.13
C VAL A 33 0.52 -11.83 2.87
N LEU A 34 1.52 -10.92 2.81
CA LEU A 34 1.43 -9.58 3.39
C LEU A 34 0.35 -8.74 2.69
N THR A 35 0.33 -8.72 1.35
CA THR A 35 -0.67 -7.99 0.55
C THR A 35 -2.06 -8.57 0.77
N ALA A 36 -2.22 -9.89 0.71
CA ALA A 36 -3.52 -10.54 0.96
C ALA A 36 -4.06 -10.24 2.37
N PHE A 37 -3.19 -10.24 3.38
CA PHE A 37 -3.58 -9.88 4.74
C PHE A 37 -3.97 -8.40 4.87
N ALA A 38 -3.20 -7.49 4.27
CA ALA A 38 -3.51 -6.06 4.27
C ALA A 38 -4.86 -5.77 3.59
N GLU A 39 -5.12 -6.35 2.42
CA GLU A 39 -6.38 -6.23 1.70
C GLU A 39 -7.57 -6.72 2.53
N ALA A 40 -7.46 -7.90 3.15
CA ALA A 40 -8.52 -8.46 3.99
C ALA A 40 -8.86 -7.56 5.19
N VAL A 41 -7.83 -6.95 5.81
CA VAL A 41 -8.03 -6.01 6.94
C VAL A 41 -8.66 -4.69 6.49
N VAL A 42 -8.21 -4.13 5.35
CA VAL A 42 -8.69 -2.82 4.88
C VAL A 42 -10.11 -2.93 4.33
N ARG A 43 -10.43 -3.99 3.58
CA ARG A 43 -11.77 -4.22 3.03
C ARG A 43 -12.76 -4.78 4.05
N ALA A 44 -12.27 -5.30 5.17
CA ALA A 44 -13.08 -5.98 6.19
C ALA A 44 -13.97 -7.09 5.58
N THR A 45 -13.41 -7.88 4.66
CA THR A 45 -14.11 -9.01 4.03
C THR A 45 -14.37 -10.13 5.03
N ASP A 46 -15.36 -10.98 4.75
CA ASP A 46 -15.70 -12.17 5.55
C ASP A 46 -14.51 -13.16 5.72
N ASP A 47 -13.48 -13.07 4.89
CA ASP A 47 -12.29 -13.92 4.93
C ASP A 47 -11.16 -13.42 5.87
N LEU A 48 -11.40 -12.37 6.68
CA LEU A 48 -10.37 -11.80 7.56
C LEU A 48 -9.75 -12.84 8.51
N ASP A 49 -10.54 -13.73 9.10
CA ASP A 49 -10.02 -14.75 10.00
C ASP A 49 -9.13 -15.77 9.28
N LYS A 50 -9.47 -16.12 8.03
CA LYS A 50 -8.64 -16.99 7.19
C LYS A 50 -7.32 -16.31 6.83
N ALA A 51 -7.38 -15.04 6.45
CA ALA A 51 -6.18 -14.25 6.13
C ALA A 51 -5.25 -14.11 7.34
N ARG A 52 -5.81 -13.88 8.54
CA ARG A 52 -5.06 -13.85 9.81
C ARG A 52 -4.37 -15.18 10.10
N ALA A 53 -5.11 -16.29 10.01
CA ALA A 53 -4.56 -17.62 10.26
C ALA A 53 -3.42 -17.93 9.28
N ARG A 54 -3.62 -17.64 7.99
CA ARG A 54 -2.61 -17.87 6.94
C ARG A 54 -1.37 -17.01 7.14
N ALA A 55 -1.54 -15.74 7.49
CA ALA A 55 -0.43 -14.84 7.77
C ALA A 55 0.36 -15.30 9.00
N LEU A 56 -0.32 -15.68 10.09
CA LEU A 56 0.35 -16.19 11.30
C LEU A 56 1.12 -17.49 11.02
N GLU A 57 0.54 -18.41 10.26
CA GLU A 57 1.20 -19.67 9.87
C GLU A 57 2.44 -19.43 9.01
N THR A 58 2.35 -18.53 8.02
CA THR A 58 3.43 -18.30 7.04
C THR A 58 4.55 -17.46 7.62
N LEU A 59 4.22 -16.36 8.30
CA LEU A 59 5.17 -15.38 8.82
C LEU A 59 5.75 -15.80 10.17
N GLY A 60 5.02 -16.61 10.92
CA GLY A 60 5.26 -16.84 12.34
C GLY A 60 4.86 -15.64 13.22
N PRO A 61 4.87 -15.81 14.56
CA PRO A 61 4.27 -14.84 15.48
C PRO A 61 4.90 -13.44 15.44
N ALA A 62 6.24 -13.34 15.35
CA ALA A 62 6.95 -12.06 15.42
C ALA A 62 6.66 -11.19 14.18
N LYS A 63 6.94 -11.71 12.98
CA LYS A 63 6.64 -11.02 11.71
C LYS A 63 5.14 -10.71 11.56
N PHE A 64 4.26 -11.60 12.02
CA PHE A 64 2.82 -11.35 12.01
C PHE A 64 2.41 -10.13 12.84
N VAL A 65 2.97 -9.97 14.05
CA VAL A 65 2.68 -8.79 14.90
C VAL A 65 3.13 -7.50 14.21
N GLU A 66 4.30 -7.50 13.57
CA GLU A 66 4.82 -6.34 12.84
C GLU A 66 3.95 -5.99 11.62
N ALA A 67 3.50 -7.00 10.87
CA ALA A 67 2.57 -6.84 9.77
C ALA A 67 1.22 -6.26 10.26
N ALA A 68 0.66 -6.81 11.34
CA ALA A 68 -0.60 -6.34 11.91
C ALA A 68 -0.49 -4.90 12.44
N ALA A 69 0.63 -4.53 13.07
CA ALA A 69 0.88 -3.17 13.52
C ALA A 69 0.96 -2.19 12.34
N THR A 70 1.68 -2.57 11.28
CA THR A 70 1.81 -1.78 10.05
C THR A 70 0.45 -1.56 9.37
N VAL A 71 -0.34 -2.61 9.19
CA VAL A 71 -1.67 -2.49 8.59
C VAL A 71 -2.58 -1.63 9.47
N GLY A 72 -2.53 -1.80 10.80
CA GLY A 72 -3.32 -1.03 11.75
C GLY A 72 -3.03 0.48 11.69
N ILE A 73 -1.75 0.86 11.71
CA ILE A 73 -1.36 2.28 11.70
C ILE A 73 -1.74 2.95 10.37
N PHE A 74 -1.51 2.31 9.22
CA PHE A 74 -1.85 2.90 7.92
C PHE A 74 -3.37 2.97 7.70
N ASN A 75 -4.14 1.99 8.15
CA ASN A 75 -5.61 2.07 8.11
C ASN A 75 -6.15 3.24 8.97
N GLY A 76 -5.50 3.53 10.11
CA GLY A 76 -5.83 4.71 10.93
C GLY A 76 -5.46 6.03 10.27
N LEU A 77 -4.19 6.16 9.86
CA LEU A 77 -3.65 7.40 9.28
C LEU A 77 -4.35 7.82 8.00
N VAL A 78 -4.68 6.87 7.11
CA VAL A 78 -5.39 7.16 5.85
C VAL A 78 -6.77 7.77 6.13
N ARG A 79 -7.53 7.25 7.10
CA ARG A 79 -8.84 7.83 7.47
C ARG A 79 -8.73 9.25 8.03
N VAL A 80 -7.70 9.52 8.83
CA VAL A 80 -7.45 10.88 9.34
C VAL A 80 -7.07 11.82 8.18
N ALA A 81 -6.21 11.38 7.27
CA ALA A 81 -5.82 12.15 6.10
C ALA A 81 -7.01 12.48 5.20
N ASP A 82 -7.85 11.49 4.90
CA ASP A 82 -9.02 11.65 4.04
C ASP A 82 -10.08 12.57 4.68
N SER A 83 -10.33 12.42 5.98
CA SER A 83 -11.31 13.25 6.70
C SER A 83 -10.88 14.71 6.87
N THR A 84 -9.57 14.97 6.92
CA THR A 84 -9.02 16.34 7.06
C THR A 84 -8.69 17.00 5.73
N GLY A 85 -8.61 16.22 4.64
CA GLY A 85 -8.19 16.72 3.34
C GLY A 85 -6.75 17.23 3.34
N ILE A 86 -5.87 16.60 4.13
CA ILE A 86 -4.48 17.04 4.27
C ILE A 86 -3.80 17.11 2.88
N PRO A 87 -3.20 18.25 2.50
CA PRO A 87 -2.55 18.37 1.21
C PRO A 87 -1.27 17.53 1.18
N SER A 88 -0.94 17.02 0.00
CA SER A 88 0.36 16.42 -0.23
C SER A 88 1.43 17.49 -0.37
N ASP A 89 2.59 17.27 0.25
CA ASP A 89 3.75 18.15 0.12
C ASP A 89 4.22 18.26 -1.34
N ALA A 90 4.59 19.46 -1.78
CA ALA A 90 4.91 19.74 -3.17
C ALA A 90 6.14 18.96 -3.67
N MET A 91 7.18 18.84 -2.83
CA MET A 91 8.37 18.06 -3.15
C MET A 91 8.01 16.57 -3.26
N MET A 92 7.13 16.07 -2.38
CA MET A 92 6.62 14.70 -2.51
C MET A 92 5.80 14.54 -3.80
N LEU A 93 4.98 15.50 -4.21
CA LEU A 93 4.22 15.40 -5.46
C LEU A 93 5.12 15.34 -6.69
N GLU A 94 6.19 16.13 -6.72
CA GLU A 94 7.17 16.12 -7.81
C GLU A 94 7.93 14.80 -7.85
N ARG A 95 8.52 14.37 -6.73
CA ARG A 95 9.34 13.14 -6.65
C ARG A 95 8.57 11.86 -6.90
N THR A 96 7.25 11.94 -6.88
CA THR A 96 6.39 10.76 -6.98
C THR A 96 5.50 10.76 -8.23
N ALA A 97 5.70 11.74 -9.13
CA ALA A 97 4.85 11.98 -10.30
C ALA A 97 4.87 10.85 -11.34
N ASP A 98 6.06 10.39 -11.70
CA ASP A 98 6.31 9.28 -12.63
C ASP A 98 5.46 8.06 -12.30
N VAL A 99 5.53 7.64 -11.05
CA VAL A 99 4.99 6.36 -10.60
C VAL A 99 3.54 6.46 -10.24
N ARG A 100 3.10 7.62 -9.71
CA ARG A 100 1.67 7.87 -9.60
C ARG A 100 1.01 7.83 -10.97
N GLY A 101 1.71 8.28 -12.02
CA GLY A 101 1.29 8.12 -13.40
C GLY A 101 1.23 6.65 -13.82
N GLU A 102 2.33 5.90 -13.67
CA GLU A 102 2.43 4.48 -14.05
C GLU A 102 1.37 3.60 -13.35
N LEU A 103 1.21 3.75 -12.03
CA LEU A 103 0.24 2.99 -11.25
C LEU A 103 -1.18 3.55 -11.38
N GLY A 104 -1.33 4.72 -12.00
CA GLY A 104 -2.56 5.46 -12.17
C GLY A 104 -3.26 5.78 -10.85
N PHE A 105 -2.55 6.42 -9.94
CA PHE A 105 -3.14 6.94 -8.70
C PHE A 105 -3.90 8.26 -8.94
N ASN A 106 -3.58 8.98 -10.02
CA ASN A 106 -4.21 10.26 -10.35
C ASN A 106 -5.71 10.11 -10.73
N ARG A 107 -6.15 8.91 -11.13
CA ARG A 107 -7.57 8.59 -11.40
C ARG A 107 -8.39 8.30 -10.13
N TRP A 108 -7.76 8.15 -8.97
CA TRP A 108 -8.47 7.86 -7.72
C TRP A 108 -9.06 9.12 -7.09
N ALA A 109 -10.16 8.96 -6.35
CA ALA A 109 -10.88 10.08 -5.74
C ALA A 109 -10.00 10.93 -4.81
N GLY A 110 -9.04 10.31 -4.11
CA GLY A 110 -8.11 10.99 -3.21
C GLY A 110 -7.13 11.95 -3.90
N ALA A 111 -6.89 11.82 -5.21
CA ALA A 111 -6.00 12.72 -5.95
C ALA A 111 -6.47 14.18 -5.95
N LYS A 112 -7.76 14.42 -5.65
CA LYS A 112 -8.34 15.77 -5.49
C LYS A 112 -7.66 16.56 -4.37
N SER A 113 -7.28 15.91 -3.27
CA SER A 113 -6.59 16.54 -2.14
C SER A 113 -5.16 16.97 -2.47
N SER A 114 -4.64 16.51 -3.60
CA SER A 114 -3.27 16.76 -4.06
C SER A 114 -3.20 17.68 -5.28
N GLY A 115 -4.35 18.12 -5.83
CA GLY A 115 -4.40 18.99 -7.01
C GLY A 115 -3.90 18.36 -8.32
N VAL A 116 -3.70 17.04 -8.35
CA VAL A 116 -3.18 16.27 -9.51
C VAL A 116 -4.21 15.32 -10.09
N ALA A 117 -5.49 15.44 -9.70
CA ALA A 117 -6.56 14.59 -10.19
C ALA A 117 -6.71 14.71 -11.70
N GLU A 118 -6.75 13.57 -12.40
CA GLU A 118 -7.12 13.52 -13.80
C GLU A 118 -8.63 13.76 -13.96
N ALA A 119 -9.01 14.35 -15.10
CA ALA A 119 -10.42 14.52 -15.43
C ALA A 119 -11.09 13.13 -15.57
N PRO A 120 -12.34 12.95 -15.09
CA PRO A 120 -13.04 11.69 -15.29
C PRO A 120 -13.18 11.41 -16.79
N ALA A 121 -12.95 10.16 -17.18
CA ALA A 121 -13.13 9.66 -18.55
C ALA A 121 -14.60 9.66 -18.98
#